data_AF-A0A5C4RF61-F1
#
_entry.id   AF-A0A5C4RF61-F1
#
_cell.length_a   1.000
_cell.length_b   1.000
_cell.length_c   1.000
_cell.angle_alpha   90.00
_cell.angle_beta   90.00
_cell.angle_gamma   90.00
#
_symmetry.space_group_name_H-M   'P 1'
#
loop_
_entity.id
_entity.type
_entity.pdbx_description
1 polymer ?
#
loop_
_entity_poly.entity_id
_entity_poly.type
_entity_poly.pdbx_seq_one_letter_code
_entity_poly.pdbx_strand_id
1 'polypeptide(L)'
;MRGITRRLRSLKIWSESYKTYFPVITENDYSYSYWNVKIPVHSELVQGKQTNRNIQSICDQDLIGAAYNIYKAKPDNENNIRITCSIVLPDIF
;
A
#
# COMPACT_ATOMS: atom_id res chain seq x y z
N MET A 1 -5.99 -12.95 20.02
CA MET A 1 -4.63 -12.47 19.70
C MET A 1 -3.92 -13.26 18.59
N ARG A 2 -4.46 -14.39 18.09
CA ARG A 2 -3.79 -15.16 17.03
C ARG A 2 -4.07 -14.52 15.66
N GLY A 3 -3.03 -14.08 14.96
CA GLY A 3 -3.10 -13.69 13.54
C GLY A 3 -2.71 -12.26 13.21
N ILE A 4 -2.86 -11.28 14.13
CA ILE A 4 -2.54 -9.85 13.84
C ILE A 4 -1.09 -9.68 13.41
N THR A 5 -0.14 -10.22 14.17
CA THR A 5 1.30 -10.12 13.85
C THR A 5 1.62 -10.72 12.48
N ARG A 6 0.99 -11.84 12.13
CA ARG A 6 1.16 -12.48 10.81
C ARG A 6 0.60 -11.60 9.70
N ARG A 7 -0.57 -10.99 9.90
CA ARG A 7 -1.21 -10.10 8.93
C ARG A 7 -0.40 -8.81 8.72
N LEU A 8 0.09 -8.19 9.80
CA LEU A 8 1.00 -7.04 9.73
C LEU A 8 2.29 -7.39 8.99
N ARG A 9 2.90 -8.54 9.29
CA ARG A 9 4.09 -9.02 8.56
C ARG A 9 3.80 -9.22 7.08
N SER A 10 2.61 -9.75 6.74
CA SER A 10 2.20 -9.92 5.34
C SER A 10 2.08 -8.58 4.62
N LEU A 11 1.47 -7.58 5.25
CA LEU A 11 1.35 -6.23 4.69
C LEU A 11 2.72 -5.60 4.46
N LYS A 12 3.62 -5.71 5.45
CA LYS A 12 5.01 -5.27 5.32
C LYS A 12 5.74 -5.94 4.16
N ILE A 13 5.64 -7.26 4.02
CA ILE A 13 6.25 -7.99 2.88
C ILE A 13 5.70 -7.44 1.56
N TRP A 14 4.40 -7.18 1.48
CA TRP A 14 3.76 -6.61 0.31
C TRP A 14 4.32 -5.22 -0.01
N SER A 15 4.43 -4.35 0.99
CA SER A 15 5.05 -3.02 0.88
C SER A 15 6.50 -3.07 0.42
N GLU A 16 7.29 -4.01 0.96
CA GLU A 16 8.71 -4.17 0.62
C GLU A 16 8.94 -4.80 -0.75
N SER A 17 7.96 -5.49 -1.32
CA SER A 17 8.07 -6.09 -2.67
C SER A 17 8.34 -5.04 -3.76
N TYR A 18 7.91 -3.80 -3.54
CA TYR A 18 8.14 -2.67 -4.45
C TYR A 18 9.55 -2.10 -4.41
N LYS A 19 10.43 -2.53 -3.49
CA LYS A 19 11.82 -2.03 -3.45
C LYS A 19 12.62 -2.37 -4.71
N THR A 20 12.25 -3.45 -5.39
CA THR A 20 12.97 -3.97 -6.57
C THR A 20 12.11 -3.99 -7.82
N TYR A 21 10.90 -3.44 -7.75
CA TYR A 21 9.90 -3.57 -8.81
C TYR A 21 9.08 -2.29 -8.94
N PHE A 22 9.16 -1.68 -10.13
CA PHE A 22 8.19 -0.70 -10.57
C PHE A 22 7.09 -1.41 -11.35
N PRO A 23 5.81 -1.20 -11.02
CA PRO A 23 4.76 -1.95 -11.68
C PRO A 23 4.64 -1.68 -13.17
N VAL A 24 4.34 -2.74 -13.90
CA VAL A 24 4.01 -2.62 -15.33
C VAL A 24 2.57 -2.14 -15.42
N ILE A 25 2.39 -0.91 -15.90
CA ILE A 25 1.10 -0.25 -16.02
C ILE A 25 0.61 -0.46 -17.45
N THR A 26 -0.60 -0.98 -17.61
CA THR A 26 -1.26 -1.13 -18.92
C THR A 26 -2.38 -0.10 -19.07
N GLU A 27 -2.85 0.13 -20.29
CA GLU A 27 -3.96 1.08 -20.56
C GLU A 27 -5.23 0.73 -19.78
N ASN A 28 -5.45 -0.55 -19.47
CA ASN A 28 -6.59 -1.02 -18.69
C ASN A 28 -6.54 -0.63 -17.21
N ASP A 29 -5.35 -0.27 -16.69
CA ASP A 29 -5.18 0.13 -15.29
C ASP A 29 -5.46 1.63 -15.08
N TYR A 30 -5.73 2.38 -16.15
CA TYR A 30 -6.10 3.79 -16.09
C TYR A 30 -7.57 3.96 -15.72
N SER A 31 -7.80 4.71 -14.64
CA SER A 31 -9.11 5.23 -14.27
C SER A 31 -8.97 6.73 -14.00
N TYR A 32 -9.72 7.56 -14.74
CA TYR A 32 -9.69 9.02 -14.60
C TYR A 32 -8.27 9.63 -14.69
N SER A 33 -7.43 9.12 -15.61
CA SER A 33 -6.02 9.53 -15.77
C SER A 33 -5.11 9.17 -14.59
N TYR A 34 -5.57 8.33 -13.66
CA TYR A 34 -4.76 7.78 -12.58
C TYR A 34 -4.60 6.28 -12.74
N TRP A 35 -3.41 5.81 -12.38
CA TRP A 35 -3.17 4.40 -12.13
C TRP A 35 -3.36 4.09 -10.65
N ASN A 36 -4.13 3.05 -10.35
CA ASN A 36 -4.50 2.69 -8.98
C ASN A 36 -3.92 1.32 -8.59
N VAL A 37 -2.92 1.34 -7.70
CA VAL A 37 -2.43 0.13 -7.03
C VAL A 37 -3.19 -0.09 -5.73
N LYS A 38 -3.86 -1.23 -5.63
CA LYS A 38 -4.49 -1.68 -4.39
C LYS A 38 -3.54 -2.60 -3.63
N ILE A 39 -3.09 -2.16 -2.46
CA ILE A 39 -2.33 -2.99 -1.53
C ILE A 39 -3.34 -3.67 -0.59
N PRO A 40 -3.35 -5.01 -0.49
CA PRO A 40 -4.37 -5.72 0.28
C PRO A 40 -4.11 -5.57 1.78
N VAL A 41 -4.84 -4.65 2.42
CA VAL A 41 -4.92 -4.54 3.88
C VAL A 41 -6.05 -5.43 4.39
N HIS A 42 -5.75 -6.32 5.33
CA HIS A 42 -6.77 -7.20 5.85
C HIS A 42 -7.75 -6.44 6.76
N SER A 43 -9.07 -6.57 6.53
CA SER A 43 -10.12 -5.85 7.26
C SER A 43 -10.03 -5.96 8.79
N GLU A 44 -9.64 -7.13 9.32
CA GLU A 44 -9.40 -7.30 10.77
C GLU A 44 -8.32 -6.37 11.36
N LEU A 45 -7.37 -5.88 10.55
CA LEU A 45 -6.37 -4.90 10.98
C LEU A 45 -6.97 -3.48 11.06
N VAL A 46 -8.05 -3.22 10.32
CA VAL A 46 -8.67 -1.90 10.20
C VAL A 46 -9.84 -1.75 11.16
N GLN A 47 -10.74 -2.75 11.17
CA GLN A 47 -12.03 -2.72 11.86
C GLN A 47 -12.28 -3.99 12.70
N GLY A 48 -11.29 -4.87 12.83
CA GLY A 48 -11.46 -6.09 13.61
C GLY A 48 -11.62 -5.82 15.11
N LYS A 49 -12.26 -6.75 15.83
CA LYS A 49 -12.51 -6.65 17.28
C LYS A 49 -11.24 -6.37 18.14
N GLN A 50 -10.06 -6.75 17.64
CA GLN A 50 -8.78 -6.56 18.31
C GLN A 50 -7.95 -5.41 17.72
N THR A 51 -8.49 -4.67 16.74
CA THR A 51 -7.80 -3.50 16.17
C THR A 51 -7.74 -2.34 17.16
N ASN A 52 -6.76 -1.48 16.97
CA ASN A 52 -6.60 -0.22 17.67
C ASN A 52 -5.79 0.74 16.81
N ARG A 53 -5.68 2.00 17.24
CA ARG A 53 -4.96 3.05 16.51
C ARG A 53 -3.50 2.69 16.19
N ASN A 54 -2.82 1.94 17.05
CA ASN A 54 -1.43 1.52 16.81
C ASN A 54 -1.35 0.49 15.68
N ILE A 55 -2.31 -0.44 15.59
CA ILE A 55 -2.39 -1.39 14.47
C ILE A 55 -2.66 -0.65 13.17
N GLN A 56 -3.63 0.29 13.18
CA GLN A 56 -3.95 1.12 12.02
C GLN A 56 -2.75 1.96 11.57
N SER A 57 -2.03 2.61 12.50
CA SER A 57 -0.85 3.40 12.14
C SER A 57 0.28 2.57 11.54
N ILE A 58 0.44 1.30 11.95
CA ILE A 58 1.40 0.39 11.31
C ILE A 58 0.96 0.10 9.87
N CYS A 59 -0.34 -0.14 9.64
CA CYS A 59 -0.86 -0.32 8.29
C CYS A 59 -0.64 0.92 7.43
N ASP A 60 -0.98 2.11 7.93
CA ASP A 60 -0.79 3.38 7.23
C ASP A 60 0.69 3.59 6.87
N GLN A 61 1.60 3.29 7.81
CA GLN A 61 3.02 3.43 7.58
C GLN A 61 3.54 2.44 6.53
N ASP A 62 3.05 1.20 6.51
CA ASP A 62 3.40 0.22 5.49
C ASP A 62 2.89 0.65 4.09
N LEU A 63 1.70 1.26 4.00
CA LEU A 63 1.15 1.81 2.75
C LEU A 63 1.95 3.01 2.24
N ILE A 64 2.30 3.94 3.12
CA ILE A 64 3.18 5.07 2.80
C ILE A 64 4.54 4.55 2.34
N GLY A 65 5.09 3.55 3.04
CA GLY A 65 6.34 2.89 2.68
C GLY A 65 6.29 2.25 1.30
N ALA A 66 5.16 1.65 0.92
CA ALA A 66 4.99 1.04 -0.39
C ALA A 66 5.00 2.10 -1.50
N ALA A 67 4.27 3.21 -1.32
CA ALA A 67 4.30 4.33 -2.26
C ALA A 67 5.70 4.92 -2.41
N TYR A 68 6.45 5.03 -1.31
CA TYR A 68 7.84 5.46 -1.35
C TYR A 68 8.75 4.46 -2.08
N ASN A 69 8.57 3.17 -1.86
CA ASN A 69 9.33 2.12 -2.58
C ASN A 69 9.03 2.15 -4.08
N ILE A 70 7.77 2.31 -4.49
CA ILE A 70 7.39 2.48 -5.90
C ILE A 70 8.05 3.73 -6.49
N TYR A 71 8.02 4.85 -5.77
CA TYR A 71 8.70 6.08 -6.18
C TYR A 71 10.21 5.87 -6.39
N LYS A 72 10.85 5.10 -5.51
CA LYS A 72 12.29 4.78 -5.62
C LYS A 72 12.61 3.79 -6.73
N ALA A 73 11.72 2.86 -7.03
CA ALA A 73 11.87 1.91 -8.12
C ALA A 73 11.55 2.52 -9.49
N LYS A 74 10.95 3.72 -9.52
CA LYS A 74 10.55 4.40 -10.75
C LYS A 74 11.75 4.62 -11.69
N PRO A 75 11.67 4.17 -12.95
CA PRO A 75 12.69 4.42 -13.97
C PRO A 75 12.90 5.92 -14.25
N ASP A 76 14.14 6.32 -14.54
CA ASP A 76 14.49 7.73 -14.82
C ASP A 76 13.81 8.32 -16.06
N ASN A 77 13.33 7.48 -16.98
CA ASN A 77 12.59 7.91 -18.16
C ASN A 77 11.09 8.17 -17.88
N GLU A 78 10.59 7.85 -16.68
CA GLU A 78 9.18 8.03 -16.27
C GLU A 78 8.97 9.35 -15.47
N ASN A 79 9.49 10.46 -15.99
CA ASN A 79 9.46 11.75 -15.28
C ASN A 79 8.05 12.36 -15.14
N ASN A 80 7.12 11.93 -15.99
CA ASN A 80 5.75 12.45 -16.02
C ASN A 80 4.84 11.76 -14.99
N ILE A 81 5.32 10.71 -14.33
CA ILE A 81 4.56 9.95 -13.34
C ILE A 81 4.84 10.48 -11.94
N ARG A 82 3.77 10.90 -11.25
CA ARG A 82 3.76 11.20 -9.82
C ARG A 82 3.17 10.04 -9.04
N ILE A 83 3.88 9.59 -8.01
CA ILE A 83 3.40 8.54 -7.10
C ILE A 83 2.82 9.20 -5.86
N THR A 84 1.62 8.78 -5.46
CA THR A 84 0.91 9.29 -4.28
C THR A 84 0.30 8.13 -3.49
N CYS A 85 0.31 8.25 -2.16
CA CYS A 85 -0.42 7.33 -1.28
C CYS A 85 -1.74 7.99 -0.87
N SER A 86 -2.86 7.30 -1.09
CA SER A 86 -4.18 7.73 -0.62
C SER A 86 -4.63 6.79 0.49
N ILE A 87 -4.77 7.33 1.70
CA ILE A 87 -5.30 6.62 2.87
C ILE A 87 -6.62 7.28 3.24
N VAL A 88 -7.69 6.50 3.23
CA VAL A 88 -9.02 6.93 3.66
C VAL A 88 -9.31 6.23 4.99
N LEU A 89 -9.88 6.94 5.95
CA LEU A 89 -10.28 6.40 7.26
C LEU A 89 -11.77 6.67 7.45
N PRO A 90 -12.53 5.78 8.14
CA PRO A 90 -12.11 4.56 8.84
C PRO A 90 -11.94 3.33 7.94
N ASP A 91 -12.27 3.45 6.66
CA ASP A 91 -12.15 2.40 5.66
C ASP A 91 -10.79 2.54 4.97
N ILE A 92 -9.76 1.86 5.51
CA ILE A 92 -8.49 1.67 4.80
C ILE A 92 -8.80 0.81 3.56
N PHE A 93 -9.09 1.52 2.47
CA PHE A 93 -9.53 1.12 1.12
C PHE A 93 -11.01 0.80 0.91
#